data_AF-A0A2N2R6N8-F1
#
_entry.id   AF-A0A2N2R6N8-F1
#
_cell.length_a   1.000
_cell.length_b   1.000
_cell.length_c   1.000
_cell.angle_alpha   90.00
_cell.angle_beta   90.00
_cell.angle_gamma   90.00
#
_symmetry.space_group_name_H-M   'P 1'
#
loop_
_entity.id
_entity.type
_entity.pdbx_description
1 polymer ?
#
loop_
_entity_poly.entity_id
_entity_poly.type
_entity_poly.pdbx_seq_one_letter_code
_entity_poly.pdbx_strand_id
1 'polypeptide(L)'
;MVWKMIFPEPLPDEIFSSLLARLGRINGLADYRELASLYFGDGRYASFIDAKIDLPDFCRRTSFCFDSATEVLHRLTWLGTQTRLGELDEMTFNGLAHGGLLPSLSSLTFSDSTVLSYCPSCRMSDLERFGMSYWRRIHQLPIVFFCPNHGDTLVRVRIKRYTLHVEFPVPGDFVSDLSNSEPMFGMNEKFWRGVAVMAAEALQGDELPDAEMMLSVMADELRRRKFVSPLSGVRLSALTEQLAAQAFANTFGTHSPETVTFLKRIAFSFHEPAAGMILGRIVLLYWLFGGWKAVQERCRWFGVFGSELDFSTSKAATTRSKLEAQYRRVCSAYIREHPECSRLDFLKAEYRVFRWLLHNDKVWLDRQLPIPHRGGKQLVLF
;
A
#
# COMPACT_ATOMS: atom_id res chain seq x y z
N MET A 1 22.53 14.84 -30.40
CA MET A 1 23.68 15.55 -29.79
C MET A 1 23.30 16.02 -28.39
N VAL A 2 23.35 15.13 -27.37
CA VAL A 2 23.10 15.50 -25.96
C VAL A 2 24.39 15.98 -25.25
N TRP A 3 25.56 15.72 -25.87
CA TRP A 3 26.91 15.96 -25.34
C TRP A 3 27.33 17.41 -25.05
N LYS A 4 26.44 18.40 -25.17
CA LYS A 4 26.74 19.81 -24.85
C LYS A 4 25.91 20.39 -23.69
N MET A 5 25.06 19.57 -23.06
CA MET A 5 24.19 20.02 -21.98
C MET A 5 24.70 19.58 -20.62
N ILE A 6 24.56 20.46 -19.62
CA ILE A 6 24.88 20.17 -18.23
C ILE A 6 23.72 19.40 -17.63
N PHE A 7 23.95 18.15 -17.24
CA PHE A 7 22.96 17.37 -16.50
C PHE A 7 23.25 17.47 -15.00
N PRO A 8 22.34 18.03 -14.19
CA PRO A 8 22.57 18.12 -12.75
C PRO A 8 22.42 16.75 -12.09
N GLU A 9 23.26 16.46 -11.10
CA GLU A 9 23.00 15.34 -10.20
C GLU A 9 21.68 15.57 -9.43
N PRO A 10 20.91 14.49 -9.16
CA PRO A 10 19.72 14.58 -8.34
C PRO A 10 20.04 15.04 -6.92
N LEU A 11 19.27 16.00 -6.41
CA LEU A 11 19.39 16.43 -5.02
C LEU A 11 18.70 15.47 -4.04
N PRO A 12 19.03 15.54 -2.74
CA PRO A 12 18.43 14.65 -1.74
C PRO A 12 16.90 14.69 -1.74
N ASP A 13 16.24 13.55 -1.88
CA ASP A 13 14.77 13.43 -1.95
C ASP A 13 14.09 14.24 -3.07
N GLU A 14 14.82 14.58 -4.13
CA GLU A 14 14.27 15.30 -5.28
C GLU A 14 13.24 14.46 -6.06
N ILE A 15 12.13 15.08 -6.47
CA ILE A 15 11.14 14.44 -7.36
C ILE A 15 11.56 14.60 -8.83
N PHE A 16 11.22 13.61 -9.67
CA PHE A 16 11.67 13.53 -11.06
C PHE A 16 11.39 14.80 -11.87
N SER A 17 10.20 15.39 -11.75
CA SER A 17 9.88 16.65 -12.44
C SER A 17 10.69 17.85 -11.98
N SER A 18 11.13 17.88 -10.72
CA SER A 18 12.03 18.93 -10.22
C SER A 18 13.41 18.81 -10.84
N LEU A 19 13.92 17.60 -11.00
CA LEU A 19 15.18 17.36 -11.70
C LEU A 19 15.10 17.88 -13.14
N LEU A 20 14.00 17.60 -13.85
CA LEU A 20 13.78 18.12 -15.20
C LEU A 20 13.66 19.65 -15.20
N ALA A 21 13.02 20.24 -14.19
CA ALA A 21 12.95 21.68 -14.04
C ALA A 21 14.35 22.32 -13.92
N ARG A 22 15.21 21.75 -13.06
CA ARG A 22 16.59 22.20 -12.92
C ARG A 22 17.41 22.01 -14.19
N LEU A 23 17.26 20.86 -14.84
CA LEU A 23 17.90 20.57 -16.12
C LEU A 23 17.56 21.65 -17.16
N GLY A 24 16.27 22.01 -17.26
CA GLY A 24 15.81 23.10 -18.13
C GLY A 24 16.44 24.45 -17.78
N ARG A 25 16.43 24.83 -16.50
CA ARG A 25 17.01 26.09 -16.02
C ARG A 25 18.51 26.21 -16.27
N ILE A 26 19.27 25.18 -15.90
CA ILE A 26 20.74 25.20 -15.98
C ILE A 26 21.21 25.30 -17.43
N ASN A 27 20.46 24.70 -18.36
CA ASN A 27 20.77 24.76 -19.79
C ASN A 27 20.12 25.95 -20.52
N GLY A 28 19.37 26.79 -19.82
CA GLY A 28 18.68 27.94 -20.42
C GLY A 28 17.65 27.56 -21.49
N LEU A 29 17.00 26.41 -21.33
CA LEU A 29 15.94 25.97 -22.25
C LEU A 29 14.75 26.94 -22.16
N ALA A 30 14.06 27.15 -23.27
CA ALA A 30 12.92 28.06 -23.33
C ALA A 30 11.70 27.49 -22.61
N ASP A 31 11.42 26.20 -22.77
CA ASP A 31 10.28 25.52 -22.17
C ASP A 31 10.44 23.99 -22.15
N TYR A 32 9.44 23.29 -21.61
CA TYR A 32 9.46 21.83 -21.53
C TYR A 32 9.30 21.11 -22.86
N ARG A 33 8.83 21.77 -23.93
CA ARG A 33 8.76 21.15 -25.27
C ARG A 33 10.17 21.01 -25.83
N GLU A 34 11.01 22.02 -25.62
CA GLU A 34 12.43 21.95 -25.94
C GLU A 34 13.12 20.87 -25.11
N LEU A 35 12.88 20.80 -23.79
CA LEU A 35 13.41 19.72 -22.96
C LEU A 35 12.99 18.33 -23.48
N ALA A 36 11.71 18.17 -23.82
CA ALA A 36 11.17 16.90 -24.25
C ALA A 36 11.70 16.46 -25.62
N SER A 37 11.89 17.38 -26.57
CA SER A 37 12.52 17.03 -27.87
C SER A 37 13.96 16.55 -27.71
N LEU A 38 14.66 17.02 -26.68
CA LEU A 38 16.04 16.64 -26.39
C LEU A 38 16.13 15.27 -25.69
N TYR A 39 15.28 15.03 -24.69
CA TYR A 39 15.42 13.92 -23.75
C TYR A 39 14.34 12.82 -23.87
N PHE A 40 13.21 13.09 -24.53
CA PHE A 40 12.07 12.18 -24.63
C PHE A 40 11.68 11.81 -26.08
N GLY A 41 12.36 12.37 -27.09
CA GLY A 41 12.20 12.01 -28.50
C GLY A 41 11.29 12.95 -29.31
N ASP A 42 10.98 12.58 -30.56
CA ASP A 42 10.26 13.41 -31.55
C ASP A 42 8.73 13.48 -31.35
N GLY A 43 8.27 13.35 -30.10
CA GLY A 43 6.87 13.48 -29.74
C GLY A 43 6.39 14.94 -29.87
N ARG A 44 5.16 15.15 -30.36
CA ARG A 44 4.48 16.44 -30.19
C ARG A 44 3.90 16.51 -28.79
N TYR A 45 4.61 17.17 -27.89
CA TYR A 45 4.14 17.40 -26.52
C TYR A 45 3.31 18.69 -26.47
N ALA A 46 2.00 18.54 -26.29
CA ALA A 46 1.12 19.69 -26.10
C ALA A 46 1.34 20.39 -24.75
N SER A 47 1.88 19.65 -23.76
CA SER A 47 1.87 20.03 -22.35
C SER A 47 2.94 19.23 -21.57
N PHE A 48 3.70 19.90 -20.69
CA PHE A 48 4.66 19.26 -19.78
C PHE A 48 4.02 18.14 -18.96
N ILE A 49 2.89 18.42 -18.31
CA ILE A 49 2.26 17.47 -17.39
C ILE A 49 1.67 16.24 -18.11
N ASP A 50 1.38 16.37 -19.41
CA ASP A 50 0.84 15.29 -20.24
C ASP A 50 1.93 14.56 -21.03
N ALA A 51 3.18 15.04 -20.95
CA ALA A 51 4.29 14.42 -21.64
C ALA A 51 4.49 12.98 -21.16
N LYS A 52 4.35 12.06 -22.11
CA LYS A 52 4.63 10.64 -21.91
C LYS A 52 6.12 10.40 -22.01
N ILE A 53 6.66 9.69 -21.03
CA ILE A 53 8.09 9.46 -20.91
C ILE A 53 8.40 8.00 -21.14
N ASP A 54 9.28 7.74 -22.10
CA ASP A 54 9.99 6.48 -22.19
C ASP A 54 11.20 6.54 -21.24
N LEU A 55 11.03 6.00 -20.03
CA LEU A 55 12.08 6.03 -19.00
C LEU A 55 13.34 5.25 -19.44
N PRO A 56 13.25 4.07 -20.09
CA PRO A 56 14.40 3.43 -20.71
C PRO A 56 15.13 4.31 -21.73
N ASP A 57 14.43 4.97 -22.65
CA ASP A 57 15.07 5.88 -23.61
C ASP A 57 15.73 7.07 -22.91
N PHE A 58 15.05 7.64 -21.91
CA PHE A 58 15.62 8.72 -21.09
C PHE A 58 16.92 8.29 -20.41
N CYS A 59 16.95 7.11 -19.77
CA CYS A 59 18.15 6.59 -19.11
C CYS A 59 19.26 6.30 -20.12
N ARG A 60 18.93 5.78 -21.30
CA ARG A 60 19.91 5.59 -22.39
C ARG A 60 20.56 6.91 -22.84
N ARG A 61 19.79 8.00 -22.90
CA ARG A 61 20.30 9.35 -23.26
C ARG A 61 21.05 10.04 -22.13
N THR A 62 20.83 9.60 -20.89
CA THR A 62 21.38 10.17 -19.65
C THR A 62 22.22 9.15 -18.88
N SER A 63 22.85 8.22 -19.60
CA SER A 63 23.48 7.00 -19.04
C SER A 63 24.68 7.25 -18.11
N PHE A 64 25.12 8.50 -17.99
CA PHE A 64 26.16 8.93 -17.05
C PHE A 64 25.58 9.40 -15.70
N CYS A 65 24.25 9.52 -15.59
CA CYS A 65 23.54 9.94 -14.38
C CYS A 65 22.60 8.88 -13.81
N PHE A 66 22.03 8.02 -14.66
CA PHE A 66 21.14 6.94 -14.25
C PHE A 66 21.52 5.64 -14.93
N ASP A 67 21.63 4.58 -14.15
CA ASP A 67 21.95 3.25 -14.64
C ASP A 67 20.71 2.58 -15.25
N SER A 68 19.52 2.87 -14.72
CA SER A 68 18.28 2.23 -15.17
C SER A 68 17.01 3.04 -14.87
N ALA A 69 15.94 2.74 -15.61
CA ALA A 69 14.61 3.27 -15.30
C ALA A 69 14.11 2.82 -13.91
N THR A 70 14.46 1.61 -13.47
CA THR A 70 14.19 1.12 -12.12
C THR A 70 14.78 2.04 -11.06
N GLU A 71 16.03 2.48 -11.25
CA GLU A 71 16.68 3.43 -10.36
C GLU A 71 15.91 4.76 -10.29
N VAL A 72 15.52 5.33 -11.43
CA VAL A 72 14.71 6.56 -11.49
C VAL A 72 13.38 6.39 -10.74
N LEU A 73 12.69 5.28 -10.96
CA LEU A 73 11.42 4.97 -10.29
C LEU A 73 11.58 4.87 -8.77
N HIS A 74 12.65 4.27 -8.27
CA HIS A 74 12.92 4.17 -6.84
C HIS A 74 13.40 5.49 -6.21
N ARG A 75 14.30 6.22 -6.89
CA ARG A 75 15.01 7.38 -6.33
C ARG A 75 14.28 8.70 -6.53
N LEU A 76 13.50 8.84 -7.59
CA LEU A 76 12.92 10.13 -8.02
C LEU A 76 11.39 10.12 -8.10
N THR A 77 10.75 9.01 -7.74
CA THR A 77 9.28 8.91 -7.68
C THR A 77 8.82 8.22 -6.39
N TRP A 78 7.52 8.04 -6.20
CA TRP A 78 6.95 7.24 -5.10
C TRP A 78 6.70 5.78 -5.48
N LEU A 79 6.80 5.44 -6.76
CA LEU A 79 6.36 4.14 -7.29
C LEU A 79 7.13 2.98 -6.67
N GLY A 80 8.43 3.15 -6.46
CA GLY A 80 9.23 2.15 -5.76
C GLY A 80 8.74 1.86 -4.33
N THR A 81 8.31 2.89 -3.60
CA THR A 81 7.71 2.73 -2.27
C THR A 81 6.30 2.18 -2.35
N GLN A 82 5.49 2.57 -3.34
CA GLN A 82 4.16 2.00 -3.55
C GLN A 82 4.24 0.49 -3.82
N THR A 83 5.20 0.03 -4.62
CA THR A 83 5.43 -1.40 -4.84
C THR A 83 5.84 -2.11 -3.56
N ARG A 84 6.79 -1.55 -2.79
CA ARG A 84 7.17 -2.12 -1.49
C ARG A 84 6.00 -2.21 -0.52
N LEU A 85 5.15 -1.18 -0.46
CA LEU A 85 3.94 -1.19 0.36
C LEU A 85 2.81 -2.06 -0.20
N GLY A 86 2.95 -2.63 -1.40
CA GLY A 86 1.92 -3.41 -2.10
C GLY A 86 0.74 -2.59 -2.62
N GLU A 87 0.90 -1.26 -2.75
CA GLU A 87 -0.10 -0.35 -3.31
C GLU A 87 -0.03 -0.30 -4.85
N LEU A 88 1.10 -0.69 -5.43
CA LEU A 88 1.32 -0.83 -6.85
C LEU A 88 1.78 -2.27 -7.14
N ASP A 89 1.17 -2.92 -8.13
CA ASP A 89 1.55 -4.27 -8.50
C ASP A 89 2.88 -4.31 -9.28
N GLU A 90 3.60 -5.42 -9.15
CA GLU A 90 4.90 -5.61 -9.80
C GLU A 90 4.82 -5.58 -11.32
N MET A 91 3.70 -6.01 -11.91
CA MET A 91 3.52 -6.01 -13.37
C MET A 91 3.47 -4.58 -13.92
N THR A 92 2.71 -3.69 -13.27
CA THR A 92 2.67 -2.26 -13.60
C THR A 92 4.05 -1.61 -13.40
N PHE A 93 4.72 -1.89 -12.28
CA PHE A 93 6.06 -1.36 -12.03
C PHE A 93 7.06 -1.79 -13.10
N ASN A 94 7.10 -3.09 -13.43
CA ASN A 94 7.99 -3.63 -14.47
C ASN A 94 7.63 -3.10 -15.87
N GLY A 95 6.34 -2.89 -16.16
CA GLY A 95 5.88 -2.24 -17.39
C GLY A 95 6.46 -0.84 -17.54
N LEU A 96 6.49 -0.04 -16.46
CA LEU A 96 7.09 1.29 -16.46
C LEU A 96 8.63 1.23 -16.58
N ALA A 97 9.26 0.31 -15.85
CA ALA A 97 10.72 0.15 -15.82
C ALA A 97 11.31 -0.34 -17.16
N HIS A 98 10.52 -1.03 -17.98
CA HIS A 98 10.97 -1.60 -19.25
C HIS A 98 10.31 -0.97 -20.49
N GLY A 99 9.57 0.13 -20.32
CA GLY A 99 8.96 0.88 -21.42
C GLY A 99 7.71 0.25 -22.02
N GLY A 100 7.16 -0.80 -21.40
CA GLY A 100 5.85 -1.37 -21.76
C GLY A 100 4.68 -0.46 -21.36
N LEU A 101 4.88 0.43 -20.39
CA LEU A 101 3.95 1.47 -19.97
C LEU A 101 4.65 2.83 -19.94
N LEU A 102 3.99 3.87 -20.45
CA LEU A 102 4.54 5.23 -20.47
C LEU A 102 3.78 6.11 -19.45
N PRO A 103 4.41 6.48 -18.32
CA PRO A 103 3.81 7.41 -17.38
C PRO A 103 3.77 8.82 -17.97
N SER A 104 2.82 9.63 -17.53
CA SER A 104 2.90 11.07 -17.75
C SER A 104 3.73 11.72 -16.65
N LEU A 105 4.32 12.88 -16.92
CA LEU A 105 4.98 13.65 -15.86
C LEU A 105 4.03 14.01 -14.72
N SER A 106 2.76 14.26 -15.03
CA SER A 106 1.73 14.45 -14.00
C SER A 106 1.65 13.30 -13.02
N SER A 107 1.59 12.05 -13.50
CA SER A 107 1.47 10.87 -12.62
C SER A 107 2.71 10.63 -11.76
N LEU A 108 3.86 11.16 -12.17
CA LEU A 108 5.11 11.08 -11.41
C LEU A 108 5.33 12.28 -10.46
N THR A 109 4.52 13.32 -10.59
CA THR A 109 4.72 14.62 -9.91
C THR A 109 3.61 14.98 -8.94
N PHE A 110 2.37 14.69 -9.32
CA PHE A 110 1.19 15.12 -8.61
C PHE A 110 0.43 13.92 -8.09
N SER A 111 0.02 13.98 -6.82
CA SER A 111 -0.75 12.90 -6.22
C SER A 111 -2.21 12.89 -6.69
N ASP A 112 -2.85 14.06 -6.80
CA ASP A 112 -4.26 14.20 -7.18
C ASP A 112 -4.64 15.58 -7.79
N SER A 113 -3.73 16.57 -7.80
CA SER A 113 -4.02 17.95 -8.27
C SER A 113 -2.77 18.70 -8.71
N THR A 114 -2.89 19.86 -9.38
CA THR A 114 -1.75 20.74 -9.72
C THR A 114 -1.28 21.61 -8.55
N VAL A 115 -1.35 21.07 -7.34
CA VAL A 115 -0.86 21.69 -6.11
C VAL A 115 0.47 21.02 -5.75
N LEU A 116 1.52 21.81 -5.62
CA LEU A 116 2.79 21.37 -5.07
C LEU A 116 2.96 21.95 -3.67
N SER A 117 3.67 21.22 -2.82
CA SER A 117 3.97 21.68 -1.46
C SER A 117 5.46 21.75 -1.20
N TYR A 118 5.86 22.67 -0.34
CA TYR A 118 7.24 22.80 0.12
C TYR A 118 7.32 23.26 1.57
N CYS A 119 8.47 23.04 2.18
CA CYS A 119 8.79 23.54 3.51
C CYS A 119 9.63 24.82 3.38
N PRO A 120 9.25 25.94 4.04
CA PRO A 120 10.01 27.17 4.00
C PRO A 120 11.46 27.01 4.49
N SER A 121 11.67 26.27 5.58
CA SER A 121 13.03 26.03 6.10
C SER A 121 13.87 25.14 5.16
N CYS A 122 13.27 24.12 4.53
CA CYS A 122 13.95 23.36 3.47
C CYS A 122 14.38 24.29 2.33
N ARG A 123 13.48 25.15 1.86
CA ARG A 123 13.79 26.09 0.79
C ARG A 123 14.99 26.98 1.14
N MET A 124 15.02 27.54 2.34
CA MET A 124 16.14 28.38 2.79
C MET A 124 17.44 27.58 2.83
N SER A 125 17.44 26.39 3.42
CA SER A 125 18.61 25.50 3.46
C SER A 125 19.08 25.09 2.07
N ASP A 126 18.15 24.83 1.15
CA ASP A 126 18.44 24.43 -0.23
C ASP A 126 19.12 25.60 -0.99
N LEU A 127 18.65 26.84 -0.80
CA LEU A 127 19.26 28.03 -1.38
C LEU A 127 20.67 28.28 -0.83
N GLU A 128 20.88 28.12 0.48
CA GLU A 128 22.20 28.29 1.11
C GLU A 128 23.20 27.22 0.66
N ARG A 129 22.74 25.97 0.52
CA ARG A 129 23.62 24.83 0.25
C ARG A 129 23.87 24.57 -1.24
N PHE A 130 22.84 24.74 -2.07
CA PHE A 130 22.87 24.36 -3.50
C PHE A 130 22.70 25.56 -4.44
N GLY A 131 22.43 26.77 -3.91
CA GLY A 131 22.15 27.96 -4.71
C GLY A 131 20.79 27.95 -5.39
N MET A 132 19.96 26.92 -5.17
CA MET A 132 18.62 26.80 -5.74
C MET A 132 17.75 25.88 -4.88
N SER A 133 16.45 26.18 -4.86
CA SER A 133 15.43 25.31 -4.28
C SER A 133 14.94 24.26 -5.28
N TYR A 134 14.27 23.22 -4.78
CA TYR A 134 13.77 22.11 -5.59
C TYR A 134 12.56 21.42 -4.93
N TRP A 135 11.74 20.72 -5.71
CA TRP A 135 10.60 19.98 -5.18
C TRP A 135 11.04 18.62 -4.64
N ARG A 136 10.64 18.34 -3.40
CA ARG A 136 10.94 17.07 -2.73
C ARG A 136 9.79 16.09 -2.86
N ARG A 137 10.08 14.80 -2.98
CA ARG A 137 9.08 13.72 -3.06
C ARG A 137 8.21 13.70 -1.81
N ILE A 138 8.82 13.79 -0.62
CA ILE A 138 8.10 13.71 0.65
C ILE A 138 7.02 14.79 0.80
N HIS A 139 7.27 16.00 0.27
CA HIS A 139 6.35 17.12 0.41
C HIS A 139 5.14 17.05 -0.53
N GLN A 140 5.16 16.23 -1.60
CA GLN A 140 3.98 16.12 -2.49
C GLN A 140 3.06 14.95 -2.13
N LEU A 141 3.40 14.18 -1.10
CA LEU A 141 2.51 13.13 -0.62
C LEU A 141 1.24 13.74 -0.01
N PRO A 142 0.05 13.25 -0.35
CA PRO A 142 -1.20 13.84 0.11
C PRO A 142 -1.50 13.53 1.58
N ILE A 143 -0.70 12.65 2.20
CA ILE A 143 -0.73 12.28 3.62
C ILE A 143 0.30 13.05 4.46
N VAL A 144 1.11 13.92 3.84
CA VAL A 144 2.16 14.69 4.53
C VAL A 144 1.73 16.15 4.57
N PHE A 145 1.65 16.69 5.78
CA PHE A 145 1.27 18.08 6.03
C PHE A 145 2.33 18.88 6.77
N PHE A 146 3.26 18.19 7.42
CA PHE A 146 4.39 18.76 8.14
C PHE A 146 5.68 18.21 7.56
N CYS A 147 6.70 19.05 7.47
CA CYS A 147 8.03 18.61 7.06
C CYS A 147 8.60 17.65 8.11
N PRO A 148 9.06 16.44 7.73
CA PRO A 148 9.67 15.52 8.69
C PRO A 148 11.04 16.00 9.19
N ASN A 149 11.72 16.88 8.45
CA ASN A 149 13.06 17.36 8.81
C ASN A 149 13.00 18.58 9.75
N HIS A 150 12.15 19.56 9.43
CA HIS A 150 12.07 20.83 10.18
C HIS A 150 10.85 20.93 11.07
N GLY A 151 9.81 20.16 10.76
CA GLY A 151 8.54 20.26 11.43
C GLY A 151 7.64 21.42 10.97
N ASP A 152 8.03 22.20 9.98
CA ASP A 152 7.17 23.27 9.47
C ASP A 152 5.90 22.71 8.83
N THR A 153 4.79 23.43 8.96
CA THR A 153 3.63 23.22 8.11
C THR A 153 4.01 23.47 6.64
N LEU A 154 3.63 22.56 5.75
CA LEU A 154 3.95 22.69 4.34
C LEU A 154 3.11 23.81 3.70
N VAL A 155 3.78 24.68 2.95
CA VAL A 155 3.14 25.69 2.09
C VAL A 155 2.64 24.99 0.85
N ARG A 156 1.37 25.19 0.50
CA ARG A 156 0.72 24.62 -0.69
C ARG A 156 0.55 25.69 -1.76
N VAL A 157 1.07 25.42 -2.94
CA VAL A 157 1.03 26.32 -4.08
C VAL A 157 0.28 25.66 -5.23
N ARG A 158 -0.84 26.27 -5.62
CA ARG A 158 -1.58 25.85 -6.81
C ARG A 158 -0.95 26.49 -8.04
N ILE A 159 -0.39 25.66 -8.91
CA ILE A 159 0.26 26.11 -10.14
C ILE A 159 -0.75 25.98 -11.28
N LYS A 160 -0.87 27.04 -12.08
CA LYS A 160 -1.68 27.01 -13.31
C LYS A 160 -1.01 26.07 -14.31
N ARG A 161 -1.81 25.22 -14.98
CA ARG A 161 -1.29 24.27 -15.98
C ARG A 161 -0.43 24.94 -17.06
N TYR A 162 -0.86 26.12 -17.53
CA TYR A 162 -0.08 26.90 -18.49
C TYR A 162 1.34 27.23 -18.00
N THR A 163 1.50 27.65 -16.75
CA THR A 163 2.82 27.96 -16.17
C THR A 163 3.73 26.74 -16.15
N LEU A 164 3.17 25.55 -15.87
CA LEU A 164 3.90 24.29 -15.95
C LEU A 164 4.32 23.92 -17.37
N HIS A 165 3.78 24.57 -18.42
CA HIS A 165 4.18 24.30 -19.81
C HIS A 165 5.33 25.19 -20.28
N VAL A 166 5.36 26.44 -19.82
CA VAL A 166 6.26 27.48 -20.35
C VAL A 166 7.39 27.85 -19.42
N GLU A 167 7.31 27.48 -18.14
CA GLU A 167 8.32 27.74 -17.14
C GLU A 167 8.75 26.44 -16.46
N PHE A 168 9.94 26.48 -15.88
CA PHE A 168 10.49 25.41 -15.03
C PHE A 168 10.37 25.80 -13.55
N PRO A 169 9.19 25.79 -12.91
CA PRO A 169 9.05 26.38 -11.59
C PRO A 169 9.71 25.55 -10.48
N VAL A 170 10.32 26.24 -9.53
CA VAL A 170 10.88 25.72 -8.28
C VAL A 170 10.23 26.44 -7.08
N PRO A 171 10.39 25.91 -5.84
CA PRO A 171 9.82 26.55 -4.67
C PRO A 171 10.24 28.02 -4.49
N GLY A 172 9.25 28.90 -4.41
CA GLY A 172 9.42 30.35 -4.19
C GLY A 172 9.55 31.20 -5.45
N ASP A 173 9.36 30.66 -6.65
CA ASP A 173 9.15 31.49 -7.85
C ASP A 173 7.76 32.13 -7.90
N PHE A 174 6.81 31.62 -7.12
CA PHE A 174 5.42 32.00 -7.20
C PHE A 174 5.08 33.11 -6.21
N VAL A 175 4.55 34.23 -6.71
CA VAL A 175 4.15 35.41 -5.91
C VAL A 175 3.04 35.09 -4.89
N SER A 176 2.23 34.04 -5.14
CA SER A 176 1.08 33.68 -4.31
C SER A 176 1.40 32.61 -3.27
N ASP A 177 2.39 32.82 -2.42
CA ASP A 177 2.60 32.04 -1.19
C ASP A 177 1.60 32.41 -0.08
N LEU A 178 0.93 33.56 -0.21
CA LEU A 178 0.14 34.19 0.88
C LEU A 178 -1.37 33.90 0.85
N SER A 179 -1.91 33.23 -0.17
CA SER A 179 -3.37 33.17 -0.38
C SER A 179 -3.99 31.78 -0.52
N ASN A 180 -3.22 30.70 -0.42
CA ASN A 180 -3.74 29.33 -0.56
C ASN A 180 -3.33 28.44 0.62
N SER A 181 -3.61 28.89 1.85
CA SER A 181 -3.77 27.95 2.94
C SER A 181 -5.07 27.19 2.69
N GLU A 182 -5.01 26.01 2.07
CA GLU A 182 -6.10 25.06 2.26
C GLU A 182 -6.22 24.85 3.78
N PRO A 183 -7.37 25.16 4.38
CA PRO A 183 -7.50 25.09 5.82
C PRO A 183 -7.23 23.66 6.29
N MET A 184 -6.11 23.48 6.98
CA MET A 184 -5.80 22.25 7.70
C MET A 184 -6.68 22.20 8.95
N PHE A 185 -7.90 21.70 8.79
CA PHE A 185 -8.86 21.70 9.88
C PHE A 185 -8.47 20.69 10.95
N GLY A 186 -8.22 21.19 12.16
CA GLY A 186 -8.25 20.42 13.40
C GLY A 186 -7.35 19.19 13.42
N MET A 187 -6.25 19.15 12.66
CA MET A 187 -5.36 17.99 12.64
C MET A 187 -4.64 17.79 13.97
N ASN A 188 -4.50 16.54 14.39
CA ASN A 188 -3.61 16.21 15.51
C ASN A 188 -2.17 16.27 15.02
N GLU A 189 -1.49 17.37 15.33
CA GLU A 189 -0.13 17.65 14.89
C GLU A 189 0.85 16.53 15.27
N LYS A 190 0.76 15.97 16.49
CA LYS A 190 1.62 14.85 16.91
C LYS A 190 1.42 13.62 16.03
N PHE A 191 0.18 13.30 15.69
CA PHE A 191 -0.14 12.17 14.82
C PHE A 191 0.46 12.38 13.42
N TRP A 192 0.19 13.52 12.79
CA TRP A 192 0.61 13.77 11.41
C TRP A 192 2.10 14.05 11.25
N ARG A 193 2.78 14.57 12.26
CA ARG A 193 4.25 14.61 12.30
C ARG A 193 4.85 13.21 12.31
N GLY A 194 4.28 12.30 13.11
CA GLY A 194 4.72 10.90 13.13
C GLY A 194 4.49 10.19 11.80
N VAL A 195 3.33 10.42 11.15
CA VAL A 195 3.07 9.95 9.78
C VAL A 195 4.11 10.49 8.80
N ALA A 196 4.46 11.79 8.88
CA ALA A 196 5.45 12.40 8.00
C ALA A 196 6.85 11.79 8.16
N VAL A 197 7.28 11.53 9.41
CA VAL A 197 8.56 10.85 9.70
C VAL A 197 8.55 9.44 9.14
N MET A 198 7.49 8.67 9.41
CA MET A 198 7.33 7.31 8.89
C MET A 198 7.32 7.29 7.35
N ALA A 199 6.68 8.27 6.71
CA ALA A 199 6.71 8.41 5.25
C ALA A 199 8.11 8.72 4.70
N ALA A 200 8.90 9.56 5.38
CA ALA A 200 10.27 9.85 4.98
C ALA A 200 11.17 8.61 5.06
N GLU A 201 11.07 7.85 6.16
CA GLU A 201 11.78 6.59 6.34
C GLU A 201 11.41 5.56 5.25
N ALA A 202 10.13 5.50 4.86
CA ALA A 202 9.65 4.61 3.79
C ALA A 202 10.21 4.98 2.40
N LEU A 203 10.44 6.28 2.14
CA LEU A 203 11.03 6.77 0.90
C LEU A 203 12.55 6.54 0.81
N GLN A 204 13.23 6.41 1.95
CA GLN A 204 14.65 6.04 2.00
C GLN A 204 14.85 4.55 1.66
N GLY A 205 13.95 3.69 2.13
CA GLY A 205 13.71 2.38 1.52
C GLY A 205 14.59 1.21 1.98
N ASP A 206 15.50 1.40 2.93
CA ASP A 206 16.51 0.38 3.26
C ASP A 206 16.03 -0.74 4.20
N GLU A 207 14.85 -0.61 4.84
CA GLU A 207 14.41 -1.58 5.86
C GLU A 207 12.91 -1.91 5.86
N LEU A 208 12.21 -1.74 4.74
CA LEU A 208 10.80 -2.12 4.66
C LEU A 208 10.67 -3.65 4.52
N PRO A 209 9.82 -4.30 5.32
CA PRO A 209 9.42 -5.69 5.07
C PRO A 209 8.79 -5.83 3.68
N ASP A 210 8.71 -7.05 3.16
CA ASP A 210 8.02 -7.30 1.90
C ASP A 210 6.52 -6.96 1.99
N ALA A 211 5.92 -6.68 0.83
CA ALA A 211 4.53 -6.24 0.74
C ALA A 211 3.53 -7.24 1.33
N GLU A 212 3.76 -8.55 1.11
CA GLU A 212 2.90 -9.62 1.59
C GLU A 212 2.91 -9.70 3.12
N MET A 213 4.09 -9.63 3.72
CA MET A 213 4.28 -9.58 5.17
C MET A 213 3.61 -8.35 5.79
N MET A 214 3.81 -7.15 5.21
CA MET A 214 3.17 -5.93 5.72
C MET A 214 1.65 -6.01 5.65
N LEU A 215 1.11 -6.50 4.53
CA LEU A 215 -0.33 -6.71 4.37
C LEU A 215 -0.87 -7.71 5.39
N SER A 216 -0.17 -8.82 5.61
CA SER A 216 -0.55 -9.85 6.58
C SER A 216 -0.59 -9.30 8.00
N VAL A 217 0.43 -8.53 8.39
CA VAL A 217 0.52 -7.89 9.70
C VAL A 217 -0.59 -6.85 9.91
N MET A 218 -0.83 -5.99 8.91
CA MET A 218 -1.93 -5.03 8.95
C MET A 218 -3.28 -5.73 9.06
N ALA A 219 -3.51 -6.76 8.25
CA ALA A 219 -4.75 -7.52 8.26
C ALA A 219 -4.98 -8.24 9.60
N ASP A 220 -3.92 -8.79 10.20
CA ASP A 220 -3.98 -9.41 11.52
C ASP A 220 -4.40 -8.41 12.59
N GLU A 221 -3.73 -7.25 12.65
CA GLU A 221 -4.03 -6.22 13.65
C GLU A 221 -5.44 -5.61 13.45
N LEU A 222 -5.85 -5.40 12.20
CA LEU A 222 -7.22 -4.97 11.90
C LEU A 222 -8.25 -5.99 12.39
N ARG A 223 -8.02 -7.29 12.16
CA ARG A 223 -8.91 -8.36 12.65
C ARG A 223 -8.98 -8.36 14.18
N ARG A 224 -7.86 -8.15 14.89
CA ARG A 224 -7.85 -8.02 16.35
C ARG A 224 -8.69 -6.85 16.85
N ARG A 225 -8.68 -5.74 16.11
CA ARG A 225 -9.55 -4.58 16.34
C ARG A 225 -10.97 -4.74 15.80
N LYS A 226 -11.34 -5.95 15.35
CA LYS A 226 -12.67 -6.32 14.80
C LYS A 226 -13.00 -5.67 13.46
N PHE A 227 -11.98 -5.22 12.71
CA PHE A 227 -12.10 -4.74 11.34
C PHE A 227 -11.72 -5.86 10.38
N VAL A 228 -12.72 -6.41 9.67
CA VAL A 228 -12.51 -7.50 8.70
C VAL A 228 -12.93 -7.04 7.31
N SER A 229 -12.09 -7.34 6.32
CA SER A 229 -12.35 -7.09 4.90
C SER A 229 -13.62 -7.82 4.40
N PRO A 230 -14.40 -7.25 3.47
CA PRO A 230 -14.25 -5.92 2.88
C PRO A 230 -14.62 -4.80 3.87
N LEU A 231 -13.89 -3.68 3.82
CA LEU A 231 -14.21 -2.49 4.62
C LEU A 231 -15.33 -1.71 3.91
N SER A 232 -16.57 -2.15 4.09
CA SER A 232 -17.75 -1.49 3.52
C SER A 232 -18.82 -1.20 4.58
N GLY A 233 -19.70 -0.23 4.27
CA GLY A 233 -20.81 0.17 5.12
C GLY A 233 -20.38 0.51 6.55
N VAL A 234 -20.97 -0.18 7.52
CA VAL A 234 -20.77 0.05 8.97
C VAL A 234 -19.30 -0.11 9.38
N ARG A 235 -18.57 -1.07 8.81
CA ARG A 235 -17.17 -1.32 9.19
C ARG A 235 -16.24 -0.21 8.74
N LEU A 236 -16.48 0.31 7.53
CA LEU A 236 -15.75 1.47 7.02
C LEU A 236 -15.99 2.68 7.92
N SER A 237 -17.26 2.96 8.25
CA SER A 237 -17.62 4.06 9.16
C SER A 237 -16.92 3.93 10.52
N ALA A 238 -16.97 2.76 11.14
CA ALA A 238 -16.34 2.51 12.45
C ALA A 238 -14.81 2.67 12.41
N LEU A 239 -14.15 2.22 11.33
CA LEU A 239 -12.70 2.41 11.16
C LEU A 239 -12.38 3.89 11.00
N THR A 240 -13.11 4.60 10.13
CA THR A 240 -12.87 6.03 9.90
C THR A 240 -13.10 6.86 11.16
N GLU A 241 -14.06 6.48 12.01
CA GLU A 241 -14.32 7.12 13.30
C GLU A 241 -13.15 6.93 14.27
N GLN A 242 -12.64 5.70 14.42
CA GLN A 242 -11.48 5.43 15.29
C GLN A 242 -10.20 6.09 14.79
N LEU A 243 -9.99 6.13 13.47
CA LEU A 243 -8.87 6.85 12.87
C LEU A 243 -9.02 8.36 13.11
N ALA A 244 -10.21 8.92 12.91
CA ALA A 244 -10.48 10.33 13.11
C ALA A 244 -10.19 10.78 14.54
N ALA A 245 -10.55 9.98 15.54
CA ALA A 245 -10.32 10.25 16.96
C ALA A 245 -8.84 10.42 17.31
N GLN A 246 -7.92 9.82 16.54
CA GLN A 246 -6.48 10.01 16.72
C GLN A 246 -5.89 11.06 15.77
N ALA A 247 -6.37 11.11 14.52
CA ALA A 247 -5.83 11.96 13.48
C ALA A 247 -6.27 13.43 13.60
N PHE A 248 -7.32 13.73 14.35
CA PHE A 248 -7.84 15.08 14.55
C PHE A 248 -7.86 15.46 16.04
N ALA A 249 -7.51 16.70 16.35
CA ALA A 249 -7.50 17.27 17.69
C ALA A 249 -8.91 17.46 18.26
N ASN A 250 -9.90 17.74 17.42
CA ASN A 250 -11.30 17.91 17.81
C ASN A 250 -12.23 17.13 16.87
N THR A 251 -13.20 16.40 17.43
CA THR A 251 -14.18 15.61 16.66
C THR A 251 -15.25 16.45 15.97
N PHE A 252 -15.40 17.74 16.31
CA PHE A 252 -16.40 18.60 15.68
C PHE A 252 -16.23 18.77 14.15
N GLY A 253 -14.99 18.67 13.64
CA GLY A 253 -14.69 18.78 12.22
C GLY A 253 -14.73 17.46 11.43
N THR A 254 -14.83 16.32 12.11
CA THR A 254 -14.66 15.00 11.46
C THR A 254 -15.87 14.57 10.63
N HIS A 255 -16.99 15.29 10.74
CA HIS A 255 -18.21 15.02 10.00
C HIS A 255 -18.32 15.82 8.68
N SER A 256 -17.36 16.68 8.35
CA SER A 256 -17.41 17.40 7.07
C SER A 256 -17.29 16.40 5.90
N PRO A 257 -17.99 16.63 4.77
CA PRO A 257 -17.92 15.74 3.60
C PRO A 257 -16.49 15.51 3.11
N GLU A 258 -15.64 16.52 3.18
CA GLU A 258 -14.23 16.49 2.77
C GLU A 258 -13.42 15.58 3.70
N THR A 259 -13.59 15.73 5.02
CA THR A 259 -12.89 14.92 6.03
C THR A 259 -13.31 13.45 5.94
N VAL A 260 -14.61 13.19 5.78
CA VAL A 260 -15.13 11.83 5.59
C VAL A 260 -14.55 11.20 4.33
N THR A 261 -14.48 11.96 3.23
CA THR A 261 -13.90 11.46 1.97
C THR A 261 -12.41 11.17 2.12
N PHE A 262 -11.65 12.06 2.76
CA PHE A 262 -10.24 11.87 3.06
C PHE A 262 -9.99 10.60 3.89
N LEU A 263 -10.72 10.42 5.00
CA LEU A 263 -10.61 9.24 5.85
C LEU A 263 -10.98 7.94 5.13
N LYS A 264 -12.03 7.98 4.28
CA LYS A 264 -12.40 6.82 3.45
C LYS A 264 -11.30 6.44 2.48
N ARG A 265 -10.66 7.41 1.80
CA ARG A 265 -9.54 7.13 0.90
C ARG A 265 -8.37 6.49 1.64
N ILE A 266 -8.05 6.93 2.86
CA ILE A 266 -7.03 6.28 3.69
C ILE A 266 -7.43 4.83 4.01
N ALA A 267 -8.69 4.60 4.41
CA ALA A 267 -9.18 3.26 4.73
C ALA A 267 -9.17 2.32 3.50
N PHE A 268 -9.49 2.83 2.31
CA PHE A 268 -9.43 2.08 1.06
C PHE A 268 -8.01 1.65 0.70
N SER A 269 -6.97 2.43 1.06
CA SER A 269 -5.58 2.03 0.84
C SER A 269 -5.22 0.65 1.42
N PHE A 270 -5.98 0.12 2.39
CA PHE A 270 -5.80 -1.25 2.87
C PHE A 270 -6.03 -2.32 1.78
N HIS A 271 -7.21 -2.31 1.14
CA HIS A 271 -7.68 -3.43 0.30
C HIS A 271 -8.04 -3.03 -1.14
N GLU A 272 -8.16 -1.74 -1.42
CA GLU A 272 -8.40 -1.20 -2.76
C GLU A 272 -7.48 0.01 -3.01
N PRO A 273 -6.16 -0.20 -3.19
CA PRO A 273 -5.18 0.88 -3.33
C PRO A 273 -5.50 1.88 -4.46
N ALA A 274 -6.13 1.42 -5.54
CA ALA A 274 -6.55 2.26 -6.66
C ALA A 274 -7.60 3.33 -6.26
N ALA A 275 -8.46 3.03 -5.28
CA ALA A 275 -9.40 3.99 -4.70
C ALA A 275 -8.81 4.74 -3.49
N GLY A 276 -7.59 4.38 -3.09
CA GLY A 276 -6.92 4.88 -1.91
C GLY A 276 -6.22 6.23 -2.09
N MET A 277 -5.48 6.63 -1.05
CA MET A 277 -4.47 7.68 -1.16
C MET A 277 -3.12 7.06 -1.51
N ILE A 278 -2.30 7.79 -2.27
CA ILE A 278 -0.89 7.45 -2.50
C ILE A 278 -0.17 7.36 -1.15
N LEU A 279 0.47 6.22 -0.89
CA LEU A 279 1.11 5.84 0.37
C LEU A 279 0.16 5.88 1.57
N GLY A 280 -1.16 5.78 1.36
CA GLY A 280 -2.16 5.80 2.43
C GLY A 280 -2.02 4.64 3.42
N ARG A 281 -1.38 3.53 3.04
CA ARG A 281 -1.03 2.43 3.97
C ARG A 281 -0.09 2.90 5.08
N ILE A 282 0.73 3.92 4.86
CA ILE A 282 1.60 4.50 5.90
C ILE A 282 0.75 5.09 7.04
N VAL A 283 -0.35 5.76 6.72
CA VAL A 283 -1.25 6.31 7.75
C VAL A 283 -1.88 5.19 8.56
N LEU A 284 -2.32 4.12 7.90
CA LEU A 284 -2.89 2.94 8.57
C LEU A 284 -1.84 2.26 9.45
N LEU A 285 -0.62 2.04 8.95
CA LEU A 285 0.48 1.44 9.71
C LEU A 285 0.84 2.29 10.92
N TYR A 286 0.92 3.62 10.77
CA TYR A 286 1.16 4.51 11.90
C TYR A 286 0.02 4.48 12.92
N TRP A 287 -1.24 4.49 12.47
CA TRP A 287 -2.40 4.37 13.36
C TRP A 287 -2.47 3.03 14.11
N LEU A 288 -2.02 1.95 13.48
CA LEU A 288 -2.02 0.63 14.08
C LEU A 288 -0.85 0.43 15.04
N PHE A 289 0.36 0.87 14.67
CA PHE A 289 1.60 0.48 15.34
C PHE A 289 2.44 1.65 15.89
N GLY A 290 2.18 2.88 15.46
CA GLY A 290 2.86 4.08 15.95
C GLY A 290 4.24 4.38 15.34
N GLY A 291 4.74 3.56 14.41
CA GLY A 291 6.00 3.82 13.69
C GLY A 291 6.65 2.54 13.12
N TRP A 292 7.70 2.69 12.31
CA TRP A 292 8.32 1.54 11.61
C TRP A 292 8.94 0.52 12.53
N LYS A 293 9.58 0.93 13.63
CA LYS A 293 10.19 -0.01 14.58
C LYS A 293 9.17 -1.02 15.12
N ALA A 294 7.98 -0.54 15.50
CA ALA A 294 6.90 -1.40 15.98
C ALA A 294 6.34 -2.31 14.87
N VAL A 295 6.26 -1.80 13.63
CA VAL A 295 5.88 -2.63 12.46
C VAL A 295 6.90 -3.74 12.24
N GLN A 296 8.20 -3.43 12.22
CA GLN A 296 9.27 -4.40 12.03
C GLN A 296 9.28 -5.47 13.13
N GLU A 297 9.12 -5.08 14.39
CA GLU A 297 8.98 -6.02 15.52
C GLU A 297 7.75 -6.92 15.34
N ARG A 298 6.62 -6.36 14.88
CA ARG A 298 5.41 -7.14 14.60
C ARG A 298 5.60 -8.09 13.42
N CYS A 299 6.27 -7.68 12.34
CA CYS A 299 6.60 -8.54 11.21
C CYS A 299 7.51 -9.70 11.63
N ARG A 300 8.54 -9.44 12.44
CA ARG A 300 9.41 -10.50 12.99
C ARG A 300 8.62 -11.49 13.84
N TRP A 301 7.73 -11.00 14.70
CA TRP A 301 6.87 -11.84 15.52
C TRP A 301 5.92 -12.67 14.65
N PHE A 302 5.25 -12.05 13.69
CA PHE A 302 4.30 -12.72 12.80
C PHE A 302 4.97 -13.79 11.92
N GLY A 303 6.20 -13.53 11.45
CA GLY A 303 6.99 -14.51 10.69
C GLY A 303 7.33 -15.79 11.47
N VAL A 304 7.37 -15.72 12.81
CA VAL A 304 7.65 -16.89 13.67
C VAL A 304 6.37 -17.55 14.16
N PHE A 305 5.38 -16.77 14.59
CA PHE A 305 4.20 -17.27 15.30
C PHE A 305 2.92 -17.31 14.45
N GLY A 306 2.89 -16.67 13.28
CA GLY A 306 1.70 -16.52 12.47
C GLY A 306 0.66 -15.59 13.08
N SER A 307 -0.62 -15.82 12.76
CA SER A 307 -1.74 -15.00 13.25
C SER A 307 -2.04 -15.29 14.72
N GLU A 308 -2.21 -14.26 15.56
CA GLU A 308 -2.56 -14.46 16.97
C GLU A 308 -3.94 -15.08 17.16
N LEU A 309 -4.83 -14.89 16.20
CA LEU A 309 -6.14 -15.54 16.17
C LEU A 309 -6.02 -17.05 15.87
N ASP A 310 -4.91 -17.47 15.28
CA ASP A 310 -4.62 -18.89 15.04
C ASP A 310 -4.11 -19.52 16.36
N PHE A 311 -3.39 -18.74 17.18
CA PHE A 311 -3.02 -19.12 18.55
C PHE A 311 -4.23 -19.14 19.51
N SER A 312 -5.18 -18.21 19.37
CA SER A 312 -6.43 -18.22 20.14
C SER A 312 -7.43 -19.27 19.66
N THR A 313 -7.16 -19.90 18.51
CA THR A 313 -7.84 -21.12 18.06
C THR A 313 -6.97 -22.34 18.32
N SER A 314 -6.65 -22.56 19.60
CA SER A 314 -6.93 -23.87 20.17
C SER A 314 -8.36 -24.25 19.74
N LYS A 315 -8.46 -25.06 18.67
CA LYS A 315 -9.68 -25.31 17.90
C LYS A 315 -10.88 -25.48 18.84
N ALA A 316 -11.72 -24.45 18.95
CA ALA A 316 -13.06 -24.64 19.44
C ALA A 316 -13.73 -25.53 18.40
N ALA A 317 -13.82 -26.83 18.71
CA ALA A 317 -14.35 -27.84 17.81
C ALA A 317 -15.69 -27.37 17.26
N THR A 318 -15.77 -27.21 15.94
CA THR A 318 -17.02 -26.92 15.24
C THR A 318 -18.07 -27.96 15.66
N THR A 319 -19.36 -27.63 15.61
CA THR A 319 -20.43 -28.60 15.91
C THR A 319 -20.25 -29.90 15.13
N ARG A 320 -19.75 -29.80 13.89
CA ARG A 320 -19.35 -30.94 13.05
C ARG A 320 -18.20 -31.76 13.67
N SER A 321 -17.13 -31.13 14.13
CA SER A 321 -15.98 -31.80 14.76
C SER A 321 -16.33 -32.44 16.12
N LYS A 322 -17.22 -31.83 16.91
CA LYS A 322 -17.76 -32.43 18.15
C LYS A 322 -18.60 -33.67 17.86
N LEU A 323 -19.48 -33.58 16.86
CA LEU A 323 -20.35 -34.68 16.45
C LEU A 323 -19.57 -35.83 15.80
N GLU A 324 -18.55 -35.51 14.99
CA GLU A 324 -17.60 -36.46 14.42
C GLU A 324 -16.86 -37.23 15.53
N ALA A 325 -16.29 -36.53 16.52
CA ALA A 325 -15.61 -37.17 17.64
C ALA A 325 -16.55 -38.04 18.49
N GLN A 326 -17.79 -37.60 18.70
CA GLN A 326 -18.81 -38.38 19.40
C GLN A 326 -19.15 -39.67 18.63
N TYR A 327 -19.43 -39.57 17.33
CA TYR A 327 -19.82 -40.72 16.52
C TYR A 327 -18.68 -41.70 16.28
N ARG A 328 -17.45 -41.21 16.14
CA ARG A 328 -16.26 -42.09 16.13
C ARG A 328 -16.10 -42.85 17.43
N ARG A 329 -16.32 -42.21 18.59
CA ARG A 329 -16.28 -42.90 19.90
C ARG A 329 -17.33 -43.99 20.02
N VAL A 330 -18.56 -43.72 19.59
CA VAL A 330 -19.65 -44.73 19.60
C VAL A 330 -19.27 -45.93 18.73
N CYS A 331 -18.77 -45.68 17.51
CA CYS A 331 -18.32 -46.74 16.61
C CYS A 331 -17.17 -47.57 17.21
N SER A 332 -16.13 -46.91 17.74
CA SER A 332 -15.00 -47.62 18.35
C SER A 332 -15.35 -48.35 19.65
N ALA A 333 -16.31 -47.85 20.43
CA ALA A 333 -16.81 -48.55 21.62
C ALA A 333 -17.58 -49.81 21.23
N TYR A 334 -18.47 -49.72 20.23
CA TYR A 334 -19.21 -50.86 19.72
C TYR A 334 -18.28 -51.96 19.16
N ILE A 335 -17.25 -51.59 18.38
CA ILE A 335 -16.25 -52.55 17.88
C ILE A 335 -15.49 -53.22 19.03
N ARG A 336 -15.21 -52.49 20.13
CA ARG A 336 -14.52 -53.05 21.30
C ARG A 336 -15.38 -54.06 22.05
N GLU A 337 -16.67 -53.79 22.17
CA GLU A 337 -17.64 -54.67 22.82
C GLU A 337 -18.00 -55.88 21.93
N HIS A 338 -17.89 -55.73 20.60
CA HIS A 338 -18.19 -56.76 19.61
C HIS A 338 -17.06 -56.88 18.56
N PRO A 339 -15.93 -57.54 18.91
CA PRO A 339 -14.75 -57.60 18.03
C PRO A 339 -14.98 -58.25 16.66
N GLU A 340 -15.98 -59.13 16.54
CA GLU A 340 -16.36 -59.81 15.29
C GLU A 340 -17.57 -59.17 14.59
N CYS A 341 -17.98 -57.96 14.99
CA CYS A 341 -19.16 -57.32 14.40
C CYS A 341 -18.96 -57.03 12.91
N SER A 342 -20.00 -57.29 12.11
CA SER A 342 -20.01 -56.88 10.71
C SER A 342 -20.49 -55.43 10.58
N ARG A 343 -20.20 -54.84 9.42
CA ARG A 343 -20.71 -53.51 9.06
C ARG A 343 -22.25 -53.44 9.09
N LEU A 344 -22.93 -54.55 8.81
CA LEU A 344 -24.39 -54.65 8.87
C LEU A 344 -24.89 -54.66 10.32
N ASP A 345 -24.14 -55.27 11.23
CA ASP A 345 -24.49 -55.32 12.66
C ASP A 345 -24.39 -53.93 13.28
N PHE A 346 -23.32 -53.19 12.96
CA PHE A 346 -23.18 -51.80 13.42
C PHE A 346 -24.25 -50.86 12.81
N LEU A 347 -24.63 -51.05 11.53
CA LEU A 347 -25.74 -50.31 10.92
C LEU A 347 -27.08 -50.56 11.63
N LYS A 348 -27.33 -51.80 12.07
CA LYS A 348 -28.57 -52.16 12.78
C LYS A 348 -28.59 -51.62 14.21
N ALA A 349 -27.47 -51.72 14.93
CA ALA A 349 -27.36 -51.28 16.31
C ALA A 349 -27.36 -49.74 16.43
N GLU A 350 -26.58 -49.06 15.59
CA GLU A 350 -26.31 -47.62 15.71
C GLU A 350 -26.61 -46.88 14.39
N TYR A 351 -27.83 -47.06 13.88
CA TYR A 351 -28.27 -46.58 12.56
C TYR A 351 -27.94 -45.11 12.26
N ARG A 352 -28.25 -44.21 13.21
CA ARG A 352 -28.03 -42.76 13.03
C ARG A 352 -26.53 -42.41 12.94
N VAL A 353 -25.73 -43.04 13.79
CA VAL A 353 -24.27 -42.85 13.85
C VAL A 353 -23.64 -43.38 12.56
N PHE A 354 -24.04 -44.59 12.14
CA PHE A 354 -23.59 -45.21 10.92
C PHE A 354 -23.89 -44.36 9.69
N ARG A 355 -25.16 -43.95 9.50
CA ARG A 355 -25.58 -43.13 8.35
C ARG A 355 -24.84 -41.79 8.31
N TRP A 356 -24.61 -41.18 9.47
CA TRP A 356 -23.87 -39.93 9.53
C TRP A 356 -22.41 -40.11 9.12
N LEU A 357 -21.71 -41.11 9.68
CA LEU A 357 -20.31 -41.41 9.33
C LEU A 357 -20.17 -41.82 7.87
N LEU A 358 -21.10 -42.60 7.33
CA LEU A 358 -21.11 -42.99 5.91
C LEU A 358 -21.18 -41.78 4.97
N HIS A 359 -21.95 -40.76 5.32
CA HIS A 359 -22.13 -39.57 4.47
C HIS A 359 -21.04 -38.51 4.70
N ASN A 360 -20.53 -38.38 5.93
CA ASN A 360 -19.67 -37.26 6.34
C ASN A 360 -18.20 -37.63 6.59
N ASP A 361 -17.90 -38.91 6.81
CA ASP A 361 -16.57 -39.43 7.21
C ASP A 361 -16.33 -40.88 6.76
N LYS A 362 -16.67 -41.15 5.49
CA LYS A 362 -16.66 -42.49 4.90
C LYS A 362 -15.30 -43.19 4.98
N VAL A 363 -14.23 -42.45 4.70
CA VAL A 363 -12.87 -43.00 4.66
C VAL A 363 -12.45 -43.53 6.02
N TRP A 364 -12.81 -42.84 7.11
CA TRP A 364 -12.54 -43.32 8.46
C TRP A 364 -13.39 -44.56 8.79
N LEU A 365 -14.69 -44.51 8.48
CA LEU A 365 -15.61 -45.64 8.73
C LEU A 365 -15.16 -46.91 8.00
N ASP A 366 -14.72 -46.80 6.75
CA ASP A 366 -14.25 -47.92 5.94
C ASP A 366 -12.93 -48.51 6.44
N ARG A 367 -12.10 -47.72 7.16
CA ARG A 367 -10.91 -48.24 7.86
C ARG A 367 -11.25 -49.03 9.12
N GLN A 368 -12.29 -48.62 9.85
CA GLN A 368 -12.71 -49.30 11.08
C GLN A 368 -13.59 -50.53 10.81
N LEU A 369 -14.46 -50.44 9.81
CA LEU A 369 -15.38 -51.50 9.38
C LEU A 369 -15.24 -51.70 7.86
N PRO A 370 -14.24 -52.49 7.41
CA PRO A 370 -13.98 -52.74 6.00
C PRO A 370 -15.19 -53.31 5.27
N ILE A 371 -15.30 -52.99 3.99
CA ILE A 371 -16.31 -53.58 3.11
C ILE A 371 -15.88 -55.03 2.82
N PRO A 372 -16.71 -56.05 3.10
CA PRO A 372 -16.34 -57.43 2.84
C PRO A 372 -16.10 -57.66 1.34
N HIS A 373 -14.99 -58.31 0.98
CA HIS A 373 -14.69 -58.71 -0.39
C HIS A 373 -15.69 -59.81 -0.84
N ARG A 374 -16.25 -59.64 -2.05
CA ARG A 374 -17.40 -60.37 -2.58
C ARG A 374 -17.26 -61.90 -2.50
N GLY A 375 -18.24 -62.53 -1.86
CA GLY A 375 -18.48 -63.97 -1.91
C GLY A 375 -19.78 -64.36 -1.20
N GLY A 376 -20.93 -63.88 -1.69
CA GLY A 376 -22.24 -64.23 -1.13
C GLY A 376 -23.19 -63.03 -1.03
N LYS A 377 -24.49 -63.29 -1.21
CA LYS A 377 -25.57 -62.32 -1.49
C LYS A 377 -25.77 -61.25 -0.40
N GLN A 378 -26.23 -60.06 -0.86
CA GLN A 378 -26.81 -58.90 -0.14
C GLN A 378 -25.84 -58.01 0.68
N LEU A 379 -25.98 -56.69 0.77
CA LEU A 379 -26.87 -55.69 0.17
C LEU A 379 -25.99 -54.51 -0.27
N VAL A 380 -26.19 -53.98 -1.48
CA VAL A 380 -25.90 -52.57 -1.74
C VAL A 380 -26.95 -51.80 -0.94
N LEU A 381 -26.67 -51.58 0.34
CA LEU A 381 -27.39 -50.58 1.12
C LEU A 381 -26.93 -49.24 0.57
N PHE A 382 -27.82 -48.60 -0.20
CA PHE A 382 -27.69 -47.28 -0.82
C PHE A 382 -26.68 -46.35 -0.15
#